data_AF-F2QMP3-F1
#
_entry.id   AF-F2QMP3-F1
#
_cell.length_a   1.000
_cell.length_b   1.000
_cell.length_c   1.000
_cell.angle_alpha   90.00
_cell.angle_beta   90.00
_cell.angle_gamma   90.00
#
_symmetry.space_group_name_H-M   'P 1'
#
loop_
_entity.id
_entity.type
_entity.pdbx_description
1 polymer ?
#
loop_
_entity_poly.entity_id
_entity_poly.type
_entity_poly.pdbx_seq_one_letter_code
_entity_poly.pdbx_strand_id
1 'polypeptide(L)'
;MSKDILSLMGKNVCMKRHSALSSKTKTPASILGKAGATLVEELKGWDISLDCISDMPPKIQNDQESFKVAGFDLDGTLILTKSGSTFPKHERDWKWFDTNTIRKLQELASQDYLIVVFSNQGGFPVKSTSKRFLQFVTKWNEIRRQLEELDSNFQDRIFMIAAPKVNLEEPPKYRKPEIGMWNYFLERVQVPCSSPKDAKNIDLSSSFFVGDAAGRKTDFSDSDKAFAQTIGIQFQTPETFFRK
;
A
#
# COMPACT_ATOMS: atom_id res chain seq x y z
N MET A 1 -35.11 19.12 -34.15
CA MET A 1 -34.05 18.19 -34.60
C MET A 1 -33.13 17.95 -33.42
N SER A 2 -33.23 16.75 -32.84
CA SER A 2 -32.35 16.25 -31.79
C SER A 2 -30.99 15.85 -32.37
N LYS A 3 -29.98 15.90 -31.51
CA LYS A 3 -28.70 15.15 -31.46
C LYS A 3 -27.72 16.00 -30.65
N ASP A 4 -27.00 15.53 -29.64
CA ASP A 4 -27.12 14.36 -28.78
C ASP A 4 -26.15 14.69 -27.63
N ILE A 5 -26.68 14.77 -26.42
CA ILE A 5 -25.91 14.84 -25.18
C ILE A 5 -25.41 13.43 -24.90
N LEU A 6 -24.35 12.93 -25.57
CA LEU A 6 -23.73 11.61 -25.28
C LEU A 6 -22.49 11.27 -26.15
N SER A 7 -21.46 12.11 -26.14
CA SER A 7 -20.15 11.77 -26.74
C SER A 7 -19.09 12.69 -26.12
N LEU A 8 -18.45 12.32 -25.01
CA LEU A 8 -17.11 11.70 -25.00
C LEU A 8 -16.69 11.30 -23.57
N MET A 9 -17.58 10.65 -22.81
CA MET A 9 -17.14 9.81 -21.69
C MET A 9 -16.70 8.46 -22.24
N GLY A 10 -15.46 8.05 -21.95
CA GLY A 10 -15.00 6.69 -22.24
C GLY A 10 -13.60 6.61 -22.84
N LYS A 11 -12.57 7.06 -22.12
CA LYS A 11 -11.25 6.43 -22.24
C LYS A 11 -11.17 5.30 -21.22
N ASN A 12 -11.88 4.21 -21.52
CA ASN A 12 -11.61 2.90 -20.93
C ASN A 12 -10.20 2.51 -21.40
N VAL A 13 -9.20 2.66 -20.52
CA VAL A 13 -7.89 2.07 -20.76
C VAL A 13 -8.02 0.57 -20.54
N CYS A 14 -8.17 -0.10 -21.68
CA CYS A 14 -8.09 -1.53 -21.88
C CYS A 14 -6.81 -2.12 -21.28
N MET A 15 -6.91 -2.90 -20.20
CA MET A 15 -5.88 -3.91 -19.92
C MET A 15 -6.11 -5.09 -20.85
N LYS A 16 -5.35 -5.14 -21.94
CA LYS A 16 -5.13 -6.38 -22.68
C LYS A 16 -4.69 -7.42 -21.66
N ARG A 17 -5.33 -8.61 -21.65
CA ARG A 17 -4.85 -9.79 -20.92
C ARG A 17 -3.33 -9.87 -21.09
N HIS A 18 -2.59 -9.46 -20.06
CA HIS A 18 -1.16 -9.71 -20.02
C HIS A 18 -1.06 -11.23 -19.85
N SER A 19 -0.38 -11.88 -20.79
CA SER A 19 0.04 -13.27 -20.64
C SER A 19 0.58 -13.43 -19.23
N ALA A 20 0.02 -14.39 -18.48
CA ALA A 20 0.32 -14.67 -17.07
C ALA A 20 1.70 -14.15 -16.67
N LEU A 21 1.75 -12.99 -16.00
CA LEU A 21 3.00 -12.49 -15.47
C LEU A 21 3.49 -13.55 -14.48
N SER A 22 4.60 -14.17 -14.84
CA SER A 22 5.37 -15.07 -14.00
C SER A 22 5.39 -14.51 -12.58
N SER A 23 5.00 -15.34 -11.60
CA SER A 23 4.89 -15.05 -10.16
C SER A 23 6.20 -14.65 -9.48
N LYS A 24 7.22 -14.24 -10.25
CA LYS A 24 8.57 -13.89 -9.80
C LYS A 24 9.04 -12.61 -10.50
N THR A 25 8.39 -11.48 -10.24
CA THR A 25 9.04 -10.18 -10.40
C THR A 25 10.13 -10.06 -9.34
N LYS A 26 11.39 -10.20 -9.76
CA LYS A 26 12.57 -10.16 -8.88
C LYS A 26 13.12 -8.75 -8.80
N THR A 27 13.68 -8.41 -7.64
CA THR A 27 14.54 -7.25 -7.42
C THR A 27 15.55 -7.10 -8.59
N PRO A 28 15.60 -5.95 -9.29
CA PRO A 28 16.51 -5.77 -10.42
C PRO A 28 17.98 -6.00 -10.02
N ALA A 29 18.70 -6.78 -10.84
CA ALA A 29 20.11 -7.12 -10.60
C ALA A 29 21.02 -5.88 -10.51
N SER A 30 20.66 -4.77 -11.15
CA SER A 30 21.38 -3.49 -11.07
C SER A 30 21.34 -2.85 -9.69
N ILE A 31 20.30 -3.12 -8.89
CA ILE A 31 20.14 -2.63 -7.53
C ILE A 31 20.93 -3.54 -6.58
N LEU A 32 20.84 -4.86 -6.77
CA LEU A 32 21.62 -5.85 -6.01
C LEU A 32 23.13 -5.70 -6.23
N GLY A 33 23.58 -5.42 -7.46
CA GLY A 33 24.99 -5.26 -7.78
C GLY A 33 25.65 -4.02 -7.16
N LYS A 34 24.86 -3.05 -6.68
CA LYS A 34 25.33 -1.86 -5.96
C LYS A 34 25.16 -1.97 -4.45
N ALA A 35 24.54 -3.04 -3.96
CA ALA A 35 24.18 -3.24 -2.58
C ALA A 35 25.25 -4.02 -1.81
N GLY A 36 25.58 -3.58 -0.58
CA GLY A 36 26.36 -4.41 0.35
C GLY A 36 25.55 -5.62 0.84
N ALA A 37 26.23 -6.64 1.41
CA ALA A 37 25.59 -7.89 1.83
C ALA A 37 24.37 -7.70 2.77
N THR A 38 24.45 -6.76 3.73
CA THR A 38 23.34 -6.42 4.62
C THR A 38 22.12 -5.88 3.87
N LEU A 39 22.34 -5.09 2.83
CA LEU A 39 21.27 -4.53 2.01
C LEU A 39 20.60 -5.60 1.13
N VAL A 40 21.38 -6.57 0.64
CA VAL A 40 20.83 -7.70 -0.13
C VAL A 40 19.87 -8.53 0.74
N GLU A 41 20.22 -8.75 2.01
CA GLU A 41 19.33 -9.44 2.95
C GLU A 41 18.07 -8.63 3.28
N GLU A 42 18.19 -7.32 3.53
CA GLU A 42 17.01 -6.47 3.82
C GLU A 42 16.03 -6.37 2.64
N LEU A 43 16.52 -6.50 1.41
CA LEU A 43 15.70 -6.45 0.20
C LEU A 43 15.11 -7.82 -0.19
N LYS A 44 15.41 -8.88 0.56
CA LYS A 44 14.86 -10.20 0.29
C LYS A 44 13.34 -10.18 0.47
N GLY A 45 12.62 -10.53 -0.60
CA GLY A 45 11.14 -10.49 -0.63
C GLY A 45 10.56 -9.22 -1.25
N TRP A 46 11.36 -8.15 -1.39
CA TRP A 46 10.91 -6.90 -1.99
C TRP A 46 10.88 -6.96 -3.53
N ASP A 47 9.74 -6.57 -4.10
CA ASP A 47 9.63 -6.25 -5.53
C ASP A 47 9.79 -4.74 -5.72
N ILE A 48 10.83 -4.37 -6.49
CA ILE A 48 11.17 -2.97 -6.81
C ILE A 48 11.29 -2.75 -8.32
N SER A 49 10.63 -3.61 -9.10
CA SER A 49 10.74 -3.63 -10.57
C SER A 49 9.94 -2.52 -11.25
N LEU A 50 8.87 -2.03 -10.62
CA LEU A 50 7.94 -1.02 -11.13
C LEU A 50 8.22 0.38 -10.56
N ASP A 51 7.38 1.34 -10.94
CA ASP A 51 7.35 2.69 -10.33
C ASP A 51 6.72 2.70 -8.93
N CYS A 52 6.35 1.53 -8.42
CA CYS A 52 6.10 1.27 -7.00
C CYS A 52 7.05 0.20 -6.48
N ILE A 53 7.23 0.17 -5.16
CA ILE A 53 7.93 -0.89 -4.46
C ILE A 53 6.93 -1.63 -3.58
N SER A 54 7.14 -2.93 -3.38
CA SER A 54 6.25 -3.72 -2.53
C SER A 54 6.97 -4.82 -1.79
N ASP A 55 6.42 -5.16 -0.63
CA ASP A 55 6.73 -6.33 0.16
C ASP A 55 5.42 -7.08 0.40
N MET A 56 5.36 -8.33 -0.06
CA MET A 56 4.14 -9.13 -0.11
C MET A 56 4.36 -10.47 0.56
N PRO A 57 3.31 -11.11 1.09
CA PRO A 57 3.40 -12.49 1.55
C PRO A 57 3.91 -13.44 0.47
N PRO A 58 4.71 -14.46 0.85
CA PRO A 58 5.24 -15.45 -0.09
C PRO A 58 4.14 -16.35 -0.67
N LYS A 59 3.04 -16.53 0.09
CA LYS A 59 1.84 -17.21 -0.34
C LYS A 59 0.69 -16.22 -0.32
N ILE A 60 0.03 -16.10 -1.46
CA ILE A 60 -1.24 -15.37 -1.56
C ILE A 60 -2.31 -16.45 -1.66
N GLN A 61 -3.04 -16.67 -0.56
CA GLN A 61 -4.13 -17.65 -0.55
C GLN A 61 -5.28 -17.09 -1.42
N ASN A 62 -5.60 -17.80 -2.50
CA ASN A 62 -6.70 -17.48 -3.41
C ASN A 62 -7.82 -18.54 -3.31
N ASP A 63 -8.05 -19.07 -2.11
CA ASP A 63 -9.00 -20.16 -1.87
C ASP A 63 -10.38 -19.67 -1.37
N GLN A 64 -10.51 -18.39 -1.02
CA GLN A 64 -11.78 -17.80 -0.59
C GLN A 64 -12.60 -17.29 -1.78
N GLU A 65 -13.92 -17.47 -1.71
CA GLU A 65 -14.86 -16.92 -2.69
C GLU A 65 -14.93 -15.38 -2.64
N SER A 66 -14.58 -14.77 -1.51
CA SER A 66 -14.50 -13.31 -1.33
C SER A 66 -13.56 -12.91 -0.19
N PHE A 67 -12.78 -11.85 -0.38
CA PHE A 67 -11.84 -11.29 0.60
C PHE A 67 -12.26 -9.89 1.05
N LYS A 68 -11.85 -9.50 2.26
CA LYS A 68 -12.01 -8.15 2.79
C LYS A 68 -10.65 -7.47 2.90
N VAL A 69 -10.59 -6.18 2.57
CA VAL A 69 -9.34 -5.41 2.64
C VAL A 69 -9.45 -4.33 3.70
N ALA A 70 -8.49 -4.34 4.62
CA ALA A 70 -8.25 -3.26 5.57
C ALA A 70 -7.00 -2.52 5.09
N GLY A 71 -7.23 -1.43 4.36
CA GLY A 71 -6.16 -0.61 3.83
C GLY A 71 -5.72 0.48 4.82
N PHE A 72 -4.43 0.77 4.87
CA PHE A 72 -3.86 1.77 5.78
C PHE A 72 -2.83 2.65 5.06
N ASP A 73 -2.77 3.94 5.39
CA ASP A 73 -1.52 4.69 5.26
C ASP A 73 -0.51 4.24 6.34
N LEU A 74 0.77 4.57 6.15
CA LEU A 74 1.83 4.28 7.11
C LEU A 74 2.11 5.45 8.06
N ASP A 75 2.62 6.55 7.52
CA ASP A 75 3.29 7.62 8.25
C ASP A 75 2.26 8.67 8.68
N GLY A 76 1.91 8.71 9.96
CA GLY A 76 0.78 9.51 10.45
C GLY A 76 -0.45 8.66 10.79
N THR A 77 -0.46 7.39 10.35
CA THR A 77 -1.61 6.48 10.48
C THR A 77 -1.33 5.24 11.31
N LEU A 78 -0.47 4.31 10.84
CA LEU A 78 -0.07 3.16 11.64
C LEU A 78 1.02 3.53 12.64
N ILE A 79 1.90 4.45 12.23
CA ILE A 79 3.04 4.88 13.02
C ILE A 79 3.14 6.40 13.08
N LEU A 80 3.76 6.89 14.14
CA LEU A 80 4.17 8.27 14.34
C LEU A 80 5.68 8.31 14.54
N THR A 81 6.31 9.46 14.32
CA THR A 81 7.72 9.63 14.70
C THR A 81 7.85 9.62 16.23
N LYS A 82 8.90 8.97 16.75
CA LYS A 82 9.21 9.01 18.20
C LYS A 82 9.69 10.40 18.59
N SER A 83 10.44 11.06 17.70
CA SER A 83 11.00 12.38 17.89
C SER A 83 9.98 13.54 17.84
N GLY A 84 8.75 13.28 17.38
CA GLY A 84 7.73 14.30 17.17
C GLY A 84 7.97 15.18 15.93
N SER A 85 9.00 14.89 15.13
CA SER A 85 9.27 15.59 13.87
C SER A 85 8.32 15.12 12.76
N THR A 86 8.04 15.98 11.77
CA THR A 86 7.19 15.60 10.62
C THR A 86 7.77 14.43 9.82
N PHE A 87 9.11 14.37 9.67
CA PHE A 87 9.80 13.29 8.98
C PHE A 87 10.71 12.52 9.95
N PRO A 88 10.85 11.19 9.79
CA PRO A 88 11.71 10.39 10.65
C PRO A 88 13.19 10.76 10.47
N LYS A 89 13.93 10.84 11.58
CA LYS A 89 15.38 11.13 11.56
C LYS A 89 16.23 9.92 11.19
N HIS A 90 15.74 8.72 11.49
CA HIS A 90 16.37 7.43 11.20
C HIS A 90 15.32 6.30 11.21
N GLU A 91 15.71 5.10 10.79
CA GLU A 91 14.85 3.91 10.63
C GLU A 91 14.18 3.46 11.92
N ARG A 92 14.74 3.80 13.10
CA ARG A 92 14.13 3.52 14.42
C ARG A 92 13.24 4.64 14.97
N ASP A 93 13.12 5.77 14.26
CA ASP A 93 12.37 6.95 14.70
C ASP A 93 10.87 6.80 14.39
N TRP A 94 10.28 5.73 14.91
CA TRP A 94 8.86 5.45 14.77
C TRP A 94 8.33 4.76 16.03
N LYS A 95 7.05 5.01 16.34
CA LYS A 95 6.26 4.32 17.36
C LYS A 95 4.88 4.04 16.78
N TRP A 96 4.19 3.04 17.30
CA TRP A 96 2.77 2.82 16.97
C TRP A 96 1.95 4.09 17.21
N PHE A 97 0.95 4.32 16.36
CA PHE A 97 0.10 5.50 16.44
C PHE A 97 -0.63 5.61 17.78
N ASP A 98 -1.14 4.48 18.27
CA ASP A 98 -1.83 4.35 19.54
C ASP A 98 -1.45 3.03 20.23
N THR A 99 -1.66 2.94 21.54
CA THR A 99 -1.49 1.69 22.29
C THR A 99 -2.41 0.58 21.79
N ASN A 100 -3.55 0.94 21.19
CA ASN A 100 -4.51 -0.03 20.63
C ASN A 100 -4.19 -0.46 19.19
N THR A 101 -3.21 0.14 18.51
CA THR A 101 -2.95 -0.12 17.09
C THR A 101 -2.69 -1.60 16.82
N ILE A 102 -1.80 -2.24 17.58
CA ILE A 102 -1.49 -3.67 17.43
C ILE A 102 -2.74 -4.53 17.64
N ARG A 103 -3.49 -4.28 18.72
CA ARG A 103 -4.69 -5.04 19.04
C ARG A 103 -5.72 -4.96 17.90
N LYS A 104 -5.94 -3.78 17.32
CA LYS A 104 -6.86 -3.61 16.19
C LYS A 104 -6.40 -4.36 14.95
N LEU A 105 -5.09 -4.39 14.67
CA LEU A 105 -4.54 -5.18 13.57
C LEU A 105 -4.72 -6.69 13.80
N GLN A 106 -4.55 -7.17 15.04
CA GLN A 106 -4.80 -8.58 15.40
C GLN A 106 -6.29 -8.93 15.25
N GLU A 107 -7.20 -8.05 15.69
CA GLU A 107 -8.65 -8.21 15.49
C GLU A 107 -8.97 -8.37 14.00
N LEU A 108 -8.39 -7.53 13.12
CA LEU A 108 -8.58 -7.64 11.67
C LEU A 108 -8.02 -8.93 11.08
N ALA A 109 -6.81 -9.34 11.49
CA ALA A 109 -6.21 -10.58 11.05
C ALA A 109 -7.08 -11.80 11.45
N SER A 110 -7.63 -11.81 12.67
CA SER A 110 -8.54 -12.84 13.16
C SER A 110 -9.90 -12.88 12.44
N GLN A 111 -10.26 -11.78 11.79
CA GLN A 111 -11.47 -11.64 10.96
C GLN A 111 -11.19 -11.86 9.46
N ASP A 112 -10.03 -12.44 9.14
CA ASP A 112 -9.59 -12.78 7.79
C ASP A 112 -9.43 -11.60 6.84
N TYR A 113 -9.21 -10.39 7.36
CA TYR A 113 -8.86 -9.26 6.51
C TYR A 113 -7.46 -9.43 5.90
N LEU A 114 -7.32 -9.03 4.63
CA LEU A 114 -6.03 -8.69 4.05
C LEU A 114 -5.69 -7.26 4.50
N ILE A 115 -4.56 -7.10 5.18
CA ILE A 115 -4.09 -5.83 5.73
C ILE A 115 -3.07 -5.25 4.76
N VAL A 116 -3.44 -4.16 4.08
CA VAL A 116 -2.62 -3.60 3.00
C VAL A 116 -2.20 -2.18 3.33
N VAL A 117 -0.90 -1.96 3.43
CA VAL A 117 -0.34 -0.63 3.65
C VAL A 117 -0.02 0.02 2.31
N PHE A 118 -0.64 1.17 2.06
CA PHE A 118 -0.49 1.97 0.84
C PHE A 118 0.17 3.30 1.18
N SER A 119 1.45 3.47 0.85
CA SER A 119 2.26 4.60 1.36
C SER A 119 2.86 5.48 0.26
N ASN A 120 2.73 6.81 0.40
CA ASN A 120 3.32 7.79 -0.50
C ASN A 120 4.75 8.17 -0.04
N GLN A 121 5.80 7.61 -0.65
CA GLN A 121 7.18 7.81 -0.21
C GLN A 121 7.95 8.83 -1.09
N GLY A 122 7.77 10.12 -0.81
CA GLY A 122 8.46 11.20 -1.54
C GLY A 122 9.95 11.38 -1.21
N GLY A 123 10.47 10.64 -0.23
CA GLY A 123 11.84 10.79 0.29
C GLY A 123 12.93 10.19 -0.59
N PHE A 124 12.57 9.33 -1.53
CA PHE A 124 13.51 8.64 -2.44
C PHE A 124 12.86 8.41 -3.82
N PRO A 125 13.64 8.38 -4.91
CA PRO A 125 13.13 8.09 -6.25
C PRO A 125 12.84 6.60 -6.45
N VAL A 126 12.16 6.27 -7.55
CA VAL A 126 12.01 4.88 -8.03
C VAL A 126 13.40 4.24 -8.23
N LYS A 127 13.52 2.93 -7.96
CA LYS A 127 14.76 2.14 -8.13
C LYS A 127 15.97 2.73 -7.37
N SER A 128 15.72 3.46 -6.28
CA SER A 128 16.76 4.06 -5.45
C SER A 128 17.50 3.02 -4.62
N THR A 129 18.79 3.24 -4.38
CA THR A 129 19.58 2.60 -3.30
C THR A 129 19.99 3.63 -2.24
N SER A 130 19.29 4.76 -2.15
CA SER A 130 19.65 5.84 -1.25
C SER A 130 19.46 5.45 0.22
N LYS A 131 20.19 6.14 1.12
CA LYS A 131 20.04 5.97 2.57
C LYS A 131 18.58 6.04 3.02
N ARG A 132 17.77 6.94 2.45
CA ARG A 132 16.35 7.09 2.80
C ARG A 132 15.50 5.91 2.36
N PHE A 133 15.80 5.32 1.19
CA PHE A 133 15.17 4.08 0.76
C PHE A 133 15.49 2.94 1.71
N LEU A 134 16.76 2.82 2.14
CA LEU A 134 17.16 1.78 3.11
C LEU A 134 16.45 1.96 4.44
N GLN A 135 16.43 3.19 4.95
CA GLN A 135 15.72 3.50 6.20
C GLN A 135 14.24 3.14 6.14
N PHE A 136 13.60 3.30 4.97
CA PHE A 136 12.22 2.89 4.76
C PHE A 136 12.06 1.36 4.79
N VAL A 137 12.90 0.64 4.05
CA VAL A 137 12.89 -0.84 4.00
C VAL A 137 13.15 -1.42 5.39
N THR A 138 14.21 -0.99 6.08
CA THR A 138 14.54 -1.44 7.44
C THR A 138 13.39 -1.15 8.42
N LYS A 139 12.78 0.04 8.33
CA LYS A 139 11.62 0.42 9.16
C LYS A 139 10.45 -0.55 8.93
N TRP A 140 10.10 -0.81 7.68
CA TRP A 140 8.98 -1.70 7.36
C TRP A 140 9.26 -3.14 7.76
N ASN A 141 10.45 -3.68 7.45
CA ASN A 141 10.84 -5.03 7.82
C ASN A 141 10.74 -5.26 9.33
N GLU A 142 11.14 -4.26 10.13
CA GLU A 142 11.01 -4.31 11.59
C GLU A 142 9.55 -4.28 12.06
N ILE A 143 8.71 -3.42 11.46
CA ILE A 143 7.27 -3.37 11.75
C ILE A 143 6.61 -4.72 11.44
N ARG A 144 6.89 -5.27 10.25
CA ARG A 144 6.37 -6.57 9.81
C ARG A 144 6.81 -7.69 10.75
N ARG A 145 8.10 -7.76 11.09
CA ARG A 145 8.66 -8.73 12.03
C ARG A 145 7.96 -8.67 13.38
N GLN A 146 7.77 -7.46 13.94
CA GLN A 146 7.05 -7.31 15.21
C GLN A 146 5.61 -7.85 15.14
N LEU A 147 4.89 -7.62 14.05
CA LEU A 147 3.53 -8.14 13.89
C LEU A 147 3.52 -9.67 13.75
N GLU A 148 4.38 -10.23 12.90
CA GLU A 148 4.45 -11.68 12.67
C GLU A 148 4.93 -12.47 13.90
N GLU A 149 5.79 -11.88 14.75
CA GLU A 149 6.21 -12.48 16.03
C GLU A 149 5.08 -12.48 17.07
N LEU A 150 4.18 -11.50 17.02
CA LEU A 150 3.04 -11.41 17.92
C LEU A 150 1.89 -12.32 17.49
N ASP A 151 1.68 -12.49 16.18
CA ASP A 151 0.66 -13.37 15.62
C ASP A 151 1.10 -13.88 14.24
N SER A 152 1.24 -15.20 14.11
CA SER A 152 1.61 -15.84 12.84
C SER A 152 0.60 -15.60 11.72
N ASN A 153 -0.65 -15.24 12.05
CA ASN A 153 -1.68 -14.91 11.06
C ASN A 153 -1.27 -13.74 10.14
N PHE A 154 -0.37 -12.85 10.58
CA PHE A 154 0.11 -11.76 9.73
C PHE A 154 0.95 -12.22 8.55
N GLN A 155 1.63 -13.37 8.63
CA GLN A 155 2.60 -13.82 7.62
C GLN A 155 2.01 -13.88 6.20
N ASP A 156 0.75 -14.31 6.10
CA ASP A 156 0.02 -14.46 4.84
C ASP A 156 -0.99 -13.32 4.58
N ARG A 157 -1.06 -12.31 5.47
CA ARG A 157 -2.13 -11.30 5.47
C ARG A 157 -1.65 -9.85 5.41
N ILE A 158 -0.36 -9.57 5.63
CA ILE A 158 0.17 -8.20 5.61
C ILE A 158 0.92 -7.89 4.32
N PHE A 159 0.58 -6.75 3.71
CA PHE A 159 1.12 -6.29 2.44
C PHE A 159 1.60 -4.85 2.59
N MET A 160 2.71 -4.51 1.92
CA MET A 160 3.17 -3.14 1.76
C MET A 160 3.31 -2.82 0.29
N ILE A 161 2.71 -1.72 -0.14
CA ILE A 161 2.95 -1.11 -1.43
C ILE A 161 3.23 0.37 -1.18
N ALA A 162 4.40 0.82 -1.62
CA ALA A 162 4.80 2.21 -1.52
C ALA A 162 5.07 2.81 -2.89
N ALA A 163 4.63 4.05 -3.08
CA ALA A 163 4.86 4.87 -4.27
C ALA A 163 6.02 5.84 -4.04
N PRO A 164 7.22 5.58 -4.57
CA PRO A 164 8.36 6.49 -4.50
C PRO A 164 8.11 7.80 -5.25
N LYS A 165 9.07 8.73 -5.18
CA LYS A 165 9.08 9.90 -6.04
C LYS A 165 9.34 9.48 -7.50
N VAL A 166 8.39 9.75 -8.39
CA VAL A 166 8.54 9.58 -9.84
C VAL A 166 9.03 10.87 -10.49
N ASN A 167 9.66 10.76 -11.66
CA ASN A 167 10.02 11.91 -12.49
C ASN A 167 8.76 12.42 -13.22
N LEU A 168 8.64 13.74 -13.35
CA LEU A 168 7.41 14.47 -13.70
C LEU A 168 6.96 14.35 -15.18
N GLU A 169 7.51 13.41 -15.95
CA GLU A 169 7.14 13.24 -17.35
C GLU A 169 5.73 12.65 -17.51
N GLU A 170 5.27 11.88 -16.50
CA GLU A 170 3.92 11.34 -16.43
C GLU A 170 3.27 11.57 -15.06
N PRO A 171 1.93 11.68 -14.98
CA PRO A 171 1.23 11.79 -13.70
C PRO A 171 1.54 10.57 -12.82
N PRO A 172 1.67 10.75 -11.50
CA PRO A 172 2.20 9.71 -10.62
C PRO A 172 1.15 8.62 -10.36
N LYS A 173 1.01 7.66 -11.29
CA LYS A 173 0.00 6.58 -11.30
C LYS A 173 -0.17 5.86 -9.95
N TYR A 174 0.93 5.57 -9.26
CA TYR A 174 0.90 4.84 -8.00
C TYR A 174 0.72 5.76 -6.78
N ARG A 175 0.91 7.07 -6.90
CA ARG A 175 0.89 7.97 -5.75
C ARG A 175 -0.55 8.39 -5.43
N LYS A 176 -1.00 8.17 -4.19
CA LYS A 176 -2.30 8.65 -3.72
C LYS A 176 -2.42 10.16 -3.98
N PRO A 177 -3.57 10.65 -4.49
CA PRO A 177 -4.88 9.97 -4.54
C PRO A 177 -5.09 8.98 -5.69
N GLU A 178 -4.12 8.82 -6.60
CA GLU A 178 -4.22 7.83 -7.67
C GLU A 178 -4.26 6.41 -7.12
N ILE A 179 -5.00 5.53 -7.82
CA ILE A 179 -5.31 4.17 -7.38
C ILE A 179 -4.33 3.11 -7.91
N GLY A 180 -3.18 3.51 -8.46
CA GLY A 180 -2.24 2.57 -9.06
C GLY A 180 -1.76 1.49 -8.09
N MET A 181 -1.53 1.84 -6.81
CA MET A 181 -1.15 0.82 -5.81
C MET A 181 -2.27 -0.18 -5.54
N TRP A 182 -3.53 0.28 -5.50
CA TRP A 182 -4.67 -0.62 -5.36
C TRP A 182 -4.77 -1.58 -6.56
N ASN A 183 -4.64 -1.07 -7.77
CA ASN A 183 -4.67 -1.90 -8.98
C ASN A 183 -3.53 -2.93 -8.99
N TYR A 184 -2.34 -2.54 -8.56
CA TYR A 184 -1.22 -3.46 -8.39
C TYR A 184 -1.53 -4.53 -7.35
N PHE A 185 -2.12 -4.17 -6.21
CA PHE A 185 -2.57 -5.14 -5.22
C PHE A 185 -3.54 -6.17 -5.84
N LEU A 186 -4.59 -5.72 -6.52
CA LEU A 186 -5.58 -6.60 -7.17
C LEU A 186 -4.93 -7.58 -8.15
N GLU A 187 -4.01 -7.08 -8.99
CA GLU A 187 -3.27 -7.91 -9.94
C GLU A 187 -2.45 -9.00 -9.22
N ARG A 188 -1.76 -8.63 -8.14
CA ARG A 188 -0.90 -9.57 -7.39
C ARG A 188 -1.71 -10.61 -6.65
N VAL A 189 -2.92 -10.27 -6.18
CA VAL A 189 -3.86 -11.23 -5.59
C VAL A 189 -4.77 -11.91 -6.61
N GLN A 190 -4.53 -11.71 -7.91
CA GLN A 190 -5.24 -12.35 -9.02
C GLN A 190 -6.76 -12.09 -9.01
N VAL A 191 -7.17 -10.93 -8.51
CA VAL A 191 -8.57 -10.51 -8.51
C VAL A 191 -8.98 -10.06 -9.91
N PRO A 192 -9.97 -10.71 -10.55
CA PRO A 192 -10.46 -10.29 -11.86
C PRO A 192 -11.27 -9.00 -11.75
N CYS A 193 -10.86 -7.96 -12.45
CA CYS A 193 -11.58 -6.69 -12.49
C CYS A 193 -11.39 -5.95 -13.82
N SER A 194 -12.44 -5.28 -14.31
CA SER A 194 -12.35 -4.27 -15.38
C SER A 194 -12.17 -2.85 -14.80
N SER A 195 -12.48 -2.66 -13.52
CA SER A 195 -12.31 -1.43 -12.75
C SER A 195 -12.22 -1.76 -11.25
N PRO A 196 -11.64 -0.89 -10.40
CA PRO A 196 -11.57 -1.15 -8.95
C PRO A 196 -12.93 -1.44 -8.29
N LYS A 197 -14.01 -0.85 -8.84
CA LYS A 197 -15.38 -0.98 -8.33
C LYS A 197 -16.06 -2.30 -8.71
N ASP A 198 -15.47 -3.05 -9.63
CA ASP A 198 -15.96 -4.38 -10.07
C ASP A 198 -15.01 -5.51 -9.69
N ALA A 199 -14.08 -5.25 -8.76
CA ALA A 199 -13.16 -6.22 -8.20
C ALA A 199 -13.91 -7.46 -7.70
N LYS A 200 -13.92 -8.51 -8.52
CA LYS A 200 -14.62 -9.74 -8.19
C LYS A 200 -13.93 -10.39 -7.01
N ASN A 201 -14.72 -10.96 -6.11
CA ASN A 201 -14.21 -11.62 -4.91
C ASN A 201 -13.54 -10.65 -3.92
N ILE A 202 -13.85 -9.35 -3.99
CA ILE A 202 -13.59 -8.41 -2.89
C ILE A 202 -14.93 -7.89 -2.37
N ASP A 203 -15.16 -8.05 -1.08
CA ASP A 203 -16.24 -7.37 -0.38
C ASP A 203 -15.84 -5.91 -0.14
N LEU A 204 -16.10 -5.05 -1.13
CA LEU A 204 -15.86 -3.61 -1.03
C LEU A 204 -16.70 -2.95 0.06
N SER A 205 -17.86 -3.51 0.41
CA SER A 205 -18.77 -2.94 1.41
C SER A 205 -18.22 -3.06 2.83
N SER A 206 -17.53 -4.17 3.11
CA SER A 206 -16.82 -4.44 4.37
C SER A 206 -15.35 -4.01 4.35
N SER A 207 -14.84 -3.57 3.20
CA SER A 207 -13.49 -3.06 3.04
C SER A 207 -13.42 -1.56 3.35
N PHE A 208 -12.26 -1.12 3.84
CA PHE A 208 -12.06 0.26 4.25
C PHE A 208 -10.61 0.70 4.12
N PHE A 209 -10.40 2.02 4.11
CA PHE A 209 -9.09 2.65 4.15
C PHE A 209 -8.98 3.59 5.36
N VAL A 210 -7.88 3.49 6.10
CA VAL A 210 -7.55 4.39 7.21
C VAL A 210 -6.37 5.27 6.80
N GLY A 211 -6.49 6.58 6.97
CA GLY A 211 -5.43 7.52 6.61
C GLY A 211 -5.59 8.89 7.26
N ASP A 212 -4.48 9.57 7.54
CA ASP A 212 -4.47 10.89 8.19
C ASP A 212 -4.64 12.04 7.19
N ALA A 213 -4.37 11.82 5.90
CA ALA A 213 -4.63 12.80 4.85
C ALA A 213 -6.13 12.84 4.48
N ALA A 214 -6.95 13.37 5.41
CA ALA A 214 -8.40 13.37 5.35
C ALA A 214 -9.00 14.70 4.83
N GLY A 215 -8.17 15.70 4.53
CA GLY A 215 -8.62 17.03 4.09
C GLY A 215 -9.20 17.90 5.20
N ARG A 216 -8.88 17.63 6.47
CA ARG A 216 -9.22 18.51 7.60
C ARG A 216 -8.35 19.76 7.53
N LYS A 217 -8.75 20.82 8.25
CA LYS A 217 -8.04 22.12 8.24
C LYS A 217 -6.54 22.02 8.59
N THR A 218 -6.16 21.04 9.39
CA THR A 218 -4.78 20.80 9.84
C THR A 218 -4.05 19.74 9.02
N ASP A 219 -4.72 19.06 8.09
CA ASP A 219 -4.10 18.01 7.27
C ASP A 219 -3.31 18.65 6.13
N PHE A 220 -2.21 18.02 5.76
CA PHE A 220 -1.39 18.45 4.62
C PHE A 220 -2.07 18.22 3.27
N SER A 221 -2.93 17.20 3.17
CA SER A 221 -3.67 16.83 1.96
C SER A 221 -4.95 16.06 2.31
N ASP A 222 -5.72 15.72 1.28
CA ASP A 222 -6.90 14.84 1.33
C ASP A 222 -6.67 13.53 0.55
N SER A 223 -5.41 13.20 0.26
CA SER A 223 -5.03 12.11 -0.66
C SER A 223 -5.53 10.74 -0.22
N ASP A 224 -5.62 10.48 1.08
CA ASP A 224 -6.08 9.20 1.61
C ASP A 224 -7.60 9.05 1.45
N LYS A 225 -8.33 10.13 1.76
CA LYS A 225 -9.77 10.19 1.56
C LYS A 225 -10.14 10.05 0.09
N ALA A 226 -9.47 10.78 -0.78
CA ALA A 226 -9.73 10.73 -2.23
C ALA A 226 -9.36 9.35 -2.84
N PHE A 227 -8.29 8.71 -2.35
CA PHE A 227 -7.94 7.34 -2.72
C PHE A 227 -9.06 6.35 -2.39
N ALA A 228 -9.56 6.38 -1.15
CA ALA A 228 -10.66 5.52 -0.71
C ALA A 228 -11.95 5.75 -1.52
N GLN A 229 -12.30 7.02 -1.76
CA GLN A 229 -13.47 7.41 -2.55
C GLN A 229 -13.41 6.91 -3.99
N THR A 230 -12.22 6.96 -4.60
CA THR A 230 -12.01 6.51 -5.98
C THR A 230 -12.20 5.01 -6.10
N ILE A 231 -11.69 4.24 -5.13
CA ILE A 231 -11.88 2.78 -5.05
C ILE A 231 -13.35 2.43 -4.77
N GLY A 232 -14.03 3.24 -3.95
CA GLY A 232 -15.41 2.98 -3.51
C GLY A 232 -15.50 2.18 -2.21
N ILE A 233 -14.51 2.34 -1.31
CA ILE A 233 -14.48 1.73 0.03
C ILE A 233 -14.67 2.78 1.12
N GLN A 234 -15.00 2.33 2.34
CA GLN A 234 -15.19 3.24 3.47
C GLN A 234 -13.88 3.94 3.85
N PHE A 235 -13.94 5.18 4.34
CA PHE A 235 -12.77 5.92 4.81
C PHE A 235 -12.91 6.29 6.29
N GLN A 236 -11.84 6.12 7.06
CA GLN A 236 -11.76 6.51 8.47
C GLN A 236 -10.43 7.22 8.77
N THR A 237 -10.41 8.09 9.77
CA THR A 237 -9.16 8.66 10.27
C THR A 237 -8.53 7.73 11.33
N PRO A 238 -7.20 7.77 11.53
CA PRO A 238 -6.52 6.95 12.54
C PRO A 238 -7.08 7.14 13.95
N GLU A 239 -7.43 8.37 14.33
CA GLU A 239 -8.03 8.64 15.65
C GLU A 239 -9.38 7.94 15.78
N THR A 240 -10.19 7.98 14.73
CA THR A 240 -11.52 7.37 14.70
C THR A 240 -11.44 5.85 14.75
N PHE A 241 -10.39 5.26 14.16
CA PHE A 241 -10.25 3.81 14.05
C PHE A 241 -9.55 3.18 15.27
N PHE A 242 -8.46 3.78 15.75
CA PHE A 242 -7.62 3.18 16.80
C PHE A 242 -7.99 3.61 18.23
N ARG A 243 -8.66 4.76 18.42
CA ARG A 243 -8.99 5.29 19.76
C ARG A 243 -10.44 5.04 20.20
N LYS A 244 -11.16 4.18 19.47
CA LYS A 244 -12.47 3.70 19.87
C LYS A 244 -12.38 2.41 20.66
#